data_AF-A0A1I1SFS6-F1
#
_entry.id   AF-A0A1I1SFS6-F1
#
_cell.length_a   1.000
_cell.length_b   1.000
_cell.length_c   1.000
_cell.angle_alpha   90.00
_cell.angle_beta   90.00
_cell.angle_gamma   90.00
#
_symmetry.space_group_name_H-M   'P 1'
#
loop_
_entity.id
_entity.type
_entity.pdbx_description
1 polymer ?
#
loop_
_entity_poly.entity_id
_entity_poly.type
_entity_poly.pdbx_seq_one_letter_code
_entity_poly.pdbx_strand_id
1 'polypeptide(L)'
;MTDSNLHNELQQASRQLHEAQETARLAQGSDEQLFDEAEQQLQQVERLLQQARQAGREATENPQFQQAYEQLHDTRQQLQEAQQNNHDVL
;
A
#
# COMPACT_ATOMS: atom_id res chain seq x y z
N MET A 1 9.14 -11.67 22.59
CA MET A 1 9.97 -10.74 21.79
C MET A 1 9.47 -10.61 20.34
N THR A 2 8.34 -11.22 19.98
CA THR A 2 7.77 -11.21 18.62
C THR A 2 6.95 -9.95 18.29
N ASP A 3 6.34 -9.32 19.30
CA ASP A 3 5.45 -8.17 19.12
C ASP A 3 6.17 -6.89 18.65
N SER A 4 7.41 -6.68 19.12
CA SER A 4 8.19 -5.49 18.79
C SER A 4 8.63 -5.43 17.33
N ASN A 5 8.79 -6.59 16.68
CA ASN A 5 9.18 -6.64 15.27
C ASN A 5 7.97 -6.37 14.38
N LEU A 6 6.84 -7.00 14.71
CA LEU A 6 5.57 -6.80 14.02
C LEU A 6 5.15 -5.32 14.02
N HIS A 7 5.23 -4.65 15.18
CA HIS A 7 4.88 -3.24 15.28
C HIS A 7 5.76 -2.36 14.38
N ASN A 8 7.05 -2.68 14.28
CA ASN A 8 7.99 -1.94 13.43
C ASN A 8 7.68 -2.15 11.94
N GLU A 9 7.44 -3.40 11.54
CA GLU A 9 7.06 -3.76 10.17
C GLU A 9 5.75 -3.09 9.74
N LEU A 10 4.73 -3.09 10.61
CA LEU A 10 3.46 -2.43 10.33
C LEU A 10 3.61 -0.90 10.25
N GLN A 11 4.46 -0.31 11.10
CA GLN A 11 4.73 1.12 11.06
C GLN A 11 5.54 1.52 9.81
N GLN A 12 6.41 0.64 9.32
CA GLN A 12 7.10 0.83 8.06
C GLN A 12 6.14 0.70 6.88
N ALA A 13 5.30 -0.34 6.89
CA ALA A 13 4.27 -0.55 5.88
C ALA A 13 3.34 0.67 5.79
N SER A 14 2.86 1.20 6.92
CA SER A 14 2.00 2.38 6.96
C SER A 14 2.67 3.63 6.38
N ARG A 15 3.96 3.84 6.65
CA ARG A 15 4.72 4.97 6.06
C ARG A 15 4.87 4.84 4.55
N GLN A 16 5.31 3.68 4.07
CA GLN A 16 5.46 3.41 2.64
C GLN A 16 4.13 3.50 1.90
N LEU A 17 3.03 3.12 2.55
CA LEU A 17 1.70 3.22 1.98
C LEU A 17 1.26 4.68 1.85
N HIS A 18 1.57 5.52 2.83
CA HIS A 18 1.33 6.96 2.75
C HIS A 18 2.09 7.59 1.57
N GLU A 19 3.36 7.22 1.38
CA GLU A 19 4.15 7.66 0.23
C GLU A 19 3.52 7.18 -1.09
N ALA A 20 3.14 5.90 -1.16
CA ALA A 20 2.52 5.33 -2.35
C ALA A 20 1.19 6.01 -2.69
N GLN A 21 0.43 6.43 -1.68
CA GLN A 21 -0.84 7.13 -1.85
C GLN A 21 -0.65 8.56 -2.36
N GLU A 22 0.41 9.24 -1.93
CA GLU A 22 0.80 10.54 -2.46
C GLU A 22 1.30 10.42 -3.90
N THR A 23 2.18 9.45 -4.19
CA THR A 23 2.64 9.17 -5.55
C THR A 23 1.48 8.78 -6.48
N ALA A 24 0.55 7.94 -6.01
CA ALA A 24 -0.63 7.55 -6.78
C ALA A 24 -1.51 8.76 -7.11
N ARG A 25 -1.68 9.69 -6.16
CA ARG A 25 -2.38 10.97 -6.40
C ARG A 25 -1.68 11.83 -7.44
N LEU A 26 -0.35 11.92 -7.39
CA LEU A 26 0.44 12.67 -8.36
C LEU A 26 0.42 12.01 -9.75
N ALA A 27 0.34 10.67 -9.80
CA ALA A 27 0.20 9.92 -11.05
C ALA A 27 -1.17 10.14 -11.73
N GLN A 28 -2.20 10.60 -11.00
CA GLN A 28 -3.50 10.99 -11.56
C GLN A 28 -3.33 12.25 -12.43
N GLY A 29 -2.85 12.09 -13.66
CA GLY A 29 -2.56 13.23 -14.52
C GLY A 29 -1.68 12.98 -15.75
N SER A 30 -1.15 11.77 -15.96
CA SER A 30 -0.41 11.28 -17.15
C SER A 30 1.07 10.92 -16.96
N ASP A 31 1.53 10.75 -15.71
CA ASP A 31 2.89 10.27 -15.45
C ASP A 31 2.91 8.76 -15.19
N GLU A 32 3.13 7.98 -16.26
CA GLU A 32 3.30 6.52 -16.18
C GLU A 32 4.45 6.12 -15.25
N GLN A 33 5.50 6.94 -15.15
CA GLN A 33 6.61 6.69 -14.23
C GLN A 33 6.18 6.75 -12.76
N LEU A 34 5.32 7.72 -12.40
CA LEU A 34 4.79 7.81 -11.04
C LEU A 34 3.80 6.68 -10.77
N PHE A 35 3.07 6.22 -11.78
CA PHE A 35 2.23 5.04 -11.67
C PHE A 35 3.04 3.78 -11.34
N ASP A 36 4.09 3.50 -12.11
CA ASP A 36 4.99 2.37 -11.87
C ASP A 36 5.63 2.46 -10.48
N GLU A 37 6.04 3.66 -10.06
CA GLU A 37 6.65 3.87 -8.74
C GLU A 37 5.65 3.63 -7.60
N ALA A 38 4.43 4.15 -7.72
CA ALA A 38 3.36 3.89 -6.76
C ALA A 38 3.02 2.38 -6.71
N GLU A 39 2.94 1.71 -7.85
CA GLU A 39 2.65 0.28 -7.90
C GLU A 39 3.75 -0.54 -7.20
N GLN A 40 5.03 -0.22 -7.45
CA GLN A 40 6.16 -0.87 -6.78
C GLN A 40 6.14 -0.66 -5.26
N GLN A 41 5.81 0.55 -4.81
CA GLN A 41 5.68 0.84 -3.38
C GLN A 41 4.53 0.03 -2.75
N LEU A 42 3.37 -0.02 -3.40
CA LEU A 42 2.22 -0.82 -2.93
C LEU A 42 2.55 -2.33 -2.90
N GLN A 43 3.27 -2.86 -3.89
CA GLN A 43 3.74 -4.25 -3.87
C GLN A 43 4.71 -4.52 -2.71
N GLN A 44 5.54 -3.55 -2.35
CA GLN A 44 6.48 -3.68 -1.23
C GLN A 44 5.73 -3.71 0.11
N VAL A 45 4.75 -2.82 0.27
CA VAL A 45 3.83 -2.80 1.42
C VAL A 45 3.06 -4.11 1.54
N GLU A 46 2.54 -4.64 0.43
CA GLU A 46 1.83 -5.92 0.44
C GLU A 46 2.72 -7.06 0.95
N ARG A 47 3.98 -7.11 0.51
CA ARG A 47 4.92 -8.14 0.99
C ARG A 47 5.18 -8.04 2.49
N LEU A 48 5.35 -6.83 3.02
CA LEU A 48 5.50 -6.59 4.46
C LEU A 48 4.25 -7.03 5.22
N LEU A 49 3.06 -6.70 4.73
CA LEU A 49 1.81 -7.15 5.35
C LEU A 49 1.64 -8.67 5.24
N GLN A 50 2.02 -9.30 4.13
CA GLN A 50 1.99 -10.77 4.02
C GLN A 50 2.96 -11.44 4.98
N GLN A 51 4.17 -10.90 5.17
CA GLN A 51 5.12 -11.39 6.18
C GLN A 51 4.57 -11.21 7.59
N ALA A 52 4.01 -10.04 7.90
CA ALA A 52 3.33 -9.80 9.17
C ALA A 52 2.20 -10.82 9.40
N ARG A 53 1.39 -11.11 8.38
CA ARG A 53 0.34 -12.13 8.44
C ARG A 53 0.86 -13.54 8.73
N GLN A 54 2.08 -13.87 8.28
CA GLN A 54 2.72 -15.15 8.60
C GLN A 54 3.16 -15.25 10.06
N ALA A 55 3.27 -14.13 10.79
CA ALA A 55 3.54 -14.13 12.23
C ALA A 55 2.38 -14.70 13.06
N GLY A 56 1.19 -14.87 12.47
CA GLY A 56 0.04 -15.56 13.08
C GLY A 56 -1.18 -14.66 13.26
N ARG A 57 -2.18 -15.17 13.99
CA ARG A 57 -3.47 -14.49 14.20
C ARG A 57 -3.32 -13.11 14.86
N GLU A 58 -2.37 -12.98 15.77
CA GLU A 58 -2.08 -11.73 16.48
C GLU A 58 -1.75 -10.56 15.53
N ALA A 59 -1.11 -10.85 14.39
CA ALA A 59 -0.84 -9.86 13.36
C ALA A 59 -2.09 -9.47 12.58
N THR A 60 -2.92 -10.43 12.21
CA THR A 60 -4.16 -10.16 11.45
C THR A 60 -5.26 -9.50 12.29
N GLU A 61 -5.22 -9.69 13.60
CA GLU A 61 -6.12 -9.04 14.55
C GLU A 61 -5.59 -7.67 15.02
N ASN A 62 -4.36 -7.31 14.62
CA ASN A 62 -3.79 -6.02 14.96
C ASN A 62 -4.52 -4.90 14.18
N PRO A 63 -5.01 -3.86 14.86
CA PRO A 63 -5.71 -2.76 14.21
C PRO A 63 -4.84 -2.01 13.18
N GLN A 64 -3.53 -1.92 13.41
CA GLN A 64 -2.60 -1.30 12.45
C GLN A 64 -2.46 -2.15 11.18
N PHE A 65 -2.49 -3.48 11.31
CA PHE A 65 -2.49 -4.37 10.16
C PHE A 65 -3.76 -4.20 9.34
N GLN A 66 -4.93 -4.21 9.99
CA GLN A 66 -6.21 -4.04 9.31
C GLN A 66 -6.28 -2.70 8.58
N GLN A 67 -5.91 -1.61 9.27
CA GLN A 67 -5.88 -0.29 8.67
C GLN A 67 -4.91 -0.21 7.48
N ALA A 68 -3.69 -0.74 7.62
CA ALA A 68 -2.73 -0.74 6.51
C ALA A 68 -3.21 -1.62 5.33
N TYR A 69 -3.88 -2.73 5.61
CA TYR A 69 -4.42 -3.60 4.56
C TYR A 69 -5.59 -2.94 3.80
N GLU A 70 -6.47 -2.23 4.52
CA GLU A 70 -7.54 -1.43 3.92
C GLU A 70 -6.97 -0.30 3.07
N GLN A 71 -6.05 0.49 3.62
CA GLN A 71 -5.44 1.60 2.88
C GLN A 71 -4.68 1.11 1.63
N LEU A 72 -4.02 -0.05 1.69
CA LEU A 72 -3.34 -0.66 0.54
C LEU A 72 -4.35 -0.92 -0.58
N HIS A 73 -5.49 -1.50 -0.22
CA HIS A 73 -6.55 -1.84 -1.16
C HIS A 73 -7.17 -0.58 -1.78
N ASP A 74 -7.54 0.40 -0.94
CA ASP A 74 -8.06 1.70 -1.39
C ASP A 74 -7.09 2.39 -2.36
N THR A 75 -5.80 2.44 -2.01
CA THR A 75 -4.79 3.12 -2.83
C THR A 75 -4.58 2.42 -4.16
N ARG A 76 -4.55 1.09 -4.19
CA ARG A 76 -4.52 0.32 -5.45
C ARG A 76 -5.73 0.60 -6.32
N GLN A 77 -6.91 0.64 -5.71
CA GLN A 77 -8.14 0.91 -6.44
C GLN A 77 -8.09 2.31 -7.06
N GLN A 78 -7.72 3.32 -6.29
CA GLN A 78 -7.52 4.69 -6.78
C GLN A 78 -6.50 4.77 -7.92
N LEU A 79 -5.40 4.02 -7.81
CA LEU A 79 -4.36 3.97 -8.83
C LEU A 79 -4.89 3.35 -10.13
N GLN A 80 -5.61 2.23 -10.06
CA GLN A 80 -6.25 1.59 -11.22
C GLN A 80 -7.33 2.49 -11.85
N GLU A 81 -8.14 3.16 -11.04
CA GLU A 81 -9.16 4.10 -11.51
C GLU A 81 -8.53 5.30 -12.21
N ALA A 82 -7.38 5.78 -11.73
CA ALA A 82 -6.61 6.85 -12.37
C ALA A 82 -6.05 6.44 -13.72
N GLN A 83 -5.50 5.22 -13.83
CA GLN A 83 -5.00 4.68 -15.08
C GLN A 83 -6.12 4.53 -16.12
N GLN A 84 -7.27 4.00 -15.71
CA GLN A 84 -8.43 3.83 -16.59
C GLN A 84 -8.99 5.18 -17.04
N ASN A 85 -9.12 6.17 -16.14
CA ASN A 85 -9.57 7.51 -16.53
C ASN A 85 -8.62 8.18 -17.52
N ASN A 86 -7.31 7.98 -17.38
CA ASN A 86 -6.35 8.50 -18.37
C ASN A 86 -6.48 7.81 -19.73
N HIS A 87 -6.84 6.53 -19.75
CA HIS A 87 -7.02 5.77 -21.00
C HIS A 87 -8.38 6.05 -21.69
N ASP A 88 -9.41 6.42 -20.94
CA ASP A 88 -10.77 6.69 -21.45
C ASP A 88 -10.92 8.09 -22.07
N VAL A 89 -9.97 9.00 -21.82
CA VAL A 89 -9.96 10.38 -22.35
C VAL A 89 -9.26 10.50 -23.72
N LEU A 90 -8.73 9.42 -24.29
CA LEU A 90 -8.09 9.37 -25.61
C LEU A 90 -9.04 8.91 -26.73
#